data_AF-A0A514CKS7-F1
#
_entry.id   AF-A0A514CKS7-F1
#
_cell.length_a   1.000
_cell.length_b   1.000
_cell.length_c   1.000
_cell.angle_alpha   90.00
_cell.angle_beta   90.00
_cell.angle_gamma   90.00
#
_symmetry.space_group_name_H-M   'P 1'
#
loop_
_entity.id
_entity.type
_entity.pdbx_description
1 polymer ?
#
loop_
_entity_poly.entity_id
_entity_poly.type
_entity_poly.pdbx_seq_one_letter_code
_entity_poly.pdbx_strand_id
1 'polypeptide(L)'
;MKRLFGWALLMMCLMSVAVQAQQENSEAEAVTDEEIEKFASMKDSVNHFMEVKQADLESMIKDNEVFDVGRYNEIKEAWGDDAKLAEINITDEEKAEYQEILDTKNSLSDVIKERMIALIKDDEVLGAATYNKVNAAMKADPEVKAKVDALIAEKTSARAPEEEGDGA
;
A
#
# COMPACT_ATOMS: atom_id res chain seq x y z
N MET A 1 -25.58 -29.35 -69.17
CA MET A 1 -24.26 -28.69 -69.10
C MET A 1 -24.46 -27.23 -68.74
N LYS A 2 -23.67 -26.72 -67.78
CA LYS A 2 -23.56 -25.32 -67.35
C LYS A 2 -24.83 -24.88 -66.59
N ARG A 3 -24.81 -24.60 -65.28
CA ARG A 3 -23.96 -23.63 -64.59
C ARG A 3 -23.85 -24.02 -63.09
N LEU A 4 -22.80 -24.74 -62.75
CA LEU A 4 -22.30 -24.91 -61.38
C LEU A 4 -21.04 -24.06 -61.29
N PHE A 5 -21.15 -22.77 -61.00
CA PHE A 5 -20.03 -21.91 -60.60
C PHE A 5 -20.63 -20.55 -60.21
N GLY A 6 -20.71 -20.25 -58.92
CA GLY A 6 -21.25 -18.96 -58.48
C GLY A 6 -21.65 -18.84 -57.01
N TRP A 7 -21.34 -19.82 -56.17
CA TRP A 7 -21.72 -19.82 -54.75
C TRP A 7 -20.52 -20.03 -53.80
N ALA A 8 -19.30 -19.73 -54.25
CA ALA A 8 -18.08 -19.83 -53.44
C ALA A 8 -17.34 -18.50 -53.24
N LEU A 9 -17.85 -17.38 -53.77
CA LEU A 9 -17.17 -16.07 -53.69
C LEU A 9 -17.89 -15.03 -52.80
N LEU A 10 -18.99 -15.40 -52.13
CA LEU A 10 -19.77 -14.48 -51.28
C LEU A 10 -19.69 -14.80 -49.77
N MET A 11 -18.82 -15.73 -49.37
CA MET A 11 -18.62 -16.16 -47.97
C MET A 11 -17.14 -16.01 -47.54
N MET A 12 -16.41 -15.08 -48.17
CA MET A 12 -15.01 -14.78 -47.85
C MET A 12 -14.74 -13.27 -47.90
N CYS A 13 -15.69 -12.46 -47.39
CA CYS A 13 -15.53 -11.01 -47.26
C CYS A 13 -16.05 -10.46 -45.91
N LEU A 14 -16.31 -11.31 -44.92
CA LEU A 14 -16.79 -10.88 -43.59
C LEU A 14 -15.75 -11.03 -42.46
N MET A 15 -14.49 -11.30 -42.77
CA MET A 15 -13.41 -11.42 -41.75
C MET A 15 -12.24 -10.47 -42.02
N SER A 16 -12.52 -9.20 -42.33
CA SER A 16 -11.43 -8.23 -42.60
C SER A 16 -11.70 -6.81 -42.11
N VAL A 17 -12.69 -6.58 -41.24
CA VAL A 17 -12.93 -5.24 -40.65
C VAL A 17 -13.24 -5.33 -39.15
N ALA A 18 -12.45 -6.07 -38.39
CA ALA A 18 -12.55 -6.09 -36.92
C ALA A 18 -11.18 -6.04 -36.20
N VAL A 19 -10.10 -5.65 -36.89
CA VAL A 19 -8.73 -5.65 -36.31
C VAL A 19 -8.01 -4.30 -36.49
N GLN A 20 -8.74 -3.20 -36.65
CA GLN A 20 -8.12 -1.86 -36.75
C GLN A 20 -8.78 -0.78 -35.88
N ALA A 21 -9.68 -1.14 -34.96
CA ALA A 21 -10.32 -0.20 -34.04
C ALA A 21 -9.68 -0.13 -32.63
N GLN A 22 -8.55 -0.81 -32.39
CA GLN A 22 -7.87 -0.78 -31.07
C GLN A 22 -6.54 -0.01 -31.06
N GLN A 23 -6.21 0.72 -32.13
CA GLN A 23 -4.94 1.45 -32.22
C GLN A 23 -5.10 2.98 -32.30
N GLU A 24 -6.19 3.53 -31.75
CA GLU A 24 -6.41 4.98 -31.64
C GLU A 24 -6.97 5.36 -30.26
N ASN A 25 -6.38 4.85 -29.18
CA ASN A 25 -6.62 5.43 -27.84
C ASN A 25 -5.43 5.28 -26.89
N SER A 26 -4.22 5.65 -27.32
CA SER A 26 -3.04 5.66 -26.43
C SER A 26 -2.02 6.73 -26.84
N GLU A 27 -2.38 8.01 -26.73
CA GLU A 27 -1.41 9.06 -26.40
C GLU A 27 -1.42 9.34 -24.88
N ALA A 28 -1.78 8.35 -24.07
CA ALA A 28 -1.19 8.27 -22.75
C ALA A 28 0.24 7.77 -22.97
N GLU A 29 1.25 8.64 -22.77
CA GLU A 29 2.64 8.20 -22.76
C GLU A 29 2.75 6.93 -21.93
N ALA A 30 3.43 5.91 -22.47
CA ALA A 30 3.72 4.72 -21.70
C ALA A 30 4.42 5.12 -20.39
N VAL A 31 4.06 4.44 -19.30
CA VAL A 31 4.75 4.63 -18.03
C VAL A 31 6.21 4.23 -18.21
N THR A 32 7.13 5.07 -17.73
CA THR A 32 8.56 4.82 -17.84
C THR A 32 9.09 4.04 -16.65
N ASP A 33 10.26 3.45 -16.82
CA ASP A 33 10.95 2.74 -15.73
C ASP A 33 11.34 3.69 -14.60
N GLU A 34 11.71 4.93 -14.90
CA GLU A 34 12.01 5.95 -13.88
C GLU A 34 10.76 6.32 -13.06
N GLU A 35 9.60 6.45 -13.71
CA GLU A 35 8.33 6.72 -13.05
C GLU A 35 7.90 5.57 -12.14
N ILE A 36 8.10 4.32 -12.60
CA ILE A 36 7.89 3.10 -11.80
C ILE A 36 8.83 3.09 -10.58
N GLU A 37 10.09 3.43 -10.77
CA GLU A 37 11.11 3.42 -9.71
C GLU A 37 10.82 4.48 -8.64
N LYS A 38 10.43 5.70 -9.05
CA LYS A 38 9.99 6.77 -8.14
C LYS A 38 8.75 6.35 -7.36
N PHE A 39 7.78 5.73 -8.03
CA PHE A 39 6.56 5.24 -7.37
C PHE A 39 6.88 4.15 -6.34
N ALA A 40 7.70 3.17 -6.70
CA ALA A 40 8.13 2.10 -5.80
C ALA A 40 8.89 2.67 -4.59
N SER A 41 9.80 3.63 -4.81
CA SER A 41 10.55 4.30 -3.74
C SER A 41 9.66 5.10 -2.79
N MET A 42 8.66 5.82 -3.32
CA MET A 42 7.66 6.52 -2.51
C MET A 42 6.86 5.52 -1.66
N LYS A 43 6.38 4.43 -2.26
CA LYS A 43 5.62 3.38 -1.56
C LYS A 43 6.43 2.72 -0.45
N ASP A 44 7.67 2.39 -0.77
CA ASP A 44 8.62 1.84 0.17
C ASP A 44 8.82 2.83 1.36
N SER A 45 9.01 4.12 1.10
CA SER A 45 9.12 5.15 2.16
C SER A 45 7.88 5.22 3.07
N VAL A 46 6.67 5.10 2.50
CA VAL A 46 5.42 5.04 3.29
C VAL A 46 5.36 3.77 4.14
N ASN A 47 5.77 2.62 3.60
CA ASN A 47 5.82 1.37 4.36
C ASN A 47 6.79 1.46 5.54
N HIS A 48 7.98 2.02 5.34
CA HIS A 48 8.93 2.24 6.43
C HIS A 48 8.39 3.18 7.49
N PHE A 49 7.72 4.26 7.07
CA PHE A 49 7.09 5.17 8.02
C PHE A 49 6.01 4.46 8.87
N MET A 50 5.24 3.55 8.27
CA MET A 50 4.29 2.71 8.99
C MET A 50 5.00 1.77 9.99
N GLU A 51 6.11 1.13 9.61
CA GLU A 51 6.93 0.29 10.50
C GLU A 51 7.46 1.08 11.70
N VAL A 52 8.01 2.28 11.46
CA VAL A 52 8.49 3.17 12.52
C VAL A 52 7.36 3.56 13.46
N LYS A 53 6.18 3.93 12.93
CA LYS A 53 5.03 4.30 13.76
C LYS A 53 4.46 3.14 14.56
N GLN A 54 4.54 1.92 14.02
CA GLN A 54 4.18 0.71 14.75
C GLN A 54 5.17 0.44 15.89
N ALA A 55 6.47 0.65 15.65
CA ALA A 55 7.49 0.54 16.69
C ALA A 55 7.30 1.60 17.79
N ASP A 56 7.00 2.85 17.42
CA ASP A 56 6.67 3.92 18.38
C ASP A 56 5.50 3.51 19.28
N LEU A 57 4.42 2.97 18.71
CA LEU A 57 3.25 2.51 19.48
C LEU A 57 3.60 1.34 20.41
N GLU A 58 4.48 0.43 19.98
CA GLU A 58 4.97 -0.65 20.84
C GLU A 58 5.81 -0.12 21.99
N SER A 59 6.66 0.88 21.75
CA SER A 59 7.45 1.53 22.78
C SER A 59 6.59 2.28 23.79
N MET A 60 5.51 2.95 23.37
CA MET A 60 4.56 3.57 24.30
C MET A 60 3.97 2.58 25.32
N ILE A 61 3.92 1.28 24.98
CA ILE A 61 3.43 0.21 25.86
C ILE A 61 4.58 -0.41 26.67
N LYS A 62 5.71 -0.72 26.01
CA LYS A 62 6.84 -1.43 26.63
C LYS A 62 7.62 -0.55 27.60
N ASP A 63 7.79 0.72 27.25
CA ASP A 63 8.62 1.69 27.96
C ASP A 63 7.77 2.64 28.83
N ASN A 64 6.50 2.27 29.06
CA ASN A 64 5.55 3.07 29.81
C ASN A 64 5.92 3.13 31.31
N GLU A 65 5.81 4.33 31.91
CA GLU A 65 6.16 4.52 33.33
C GLU A 65 4.98 4.22 34.28
N VAL A 66 3.74 4.21 33.78
CA VAL A 66 2.52 4.04 34.58
C VAL A 66 2.14 2.57 34.73
N PHE A 67 2.28 1.78 33.67
CA PHE A 67 1.95 0.35 33.68
C PHE A 67 2.91 -0.49 32.85
N ASP A 68 3.03 -1.77 33.17
CA ASP A 68 3.76 -2.71 32.33
C ASP A 68 2.86 -3.32 31.23
N VAL A 69 3.46 -4.13 30.36
CA VAL A 69 2.75 -4.81 29.25
C VAL A 69 1.63 -5.74 29.76
N GLY A 70 1.80 -6.34 30.94
CA GLY A 70 0.78 -7.20 31.55
C GLY A 70 -0.44 -6.38 31.93
N ARG A 71 -0.22 -5.27 32.64
CA ARG A 71 -1.26 -4.36 33.08
C ARG A 71 -1.94 -3.65 31.92
N TYR A 72 -1.21 -3.29 30.85
CA TYR A 72 -1.80 -2.83 29.60
C TYR A 72 -2.83 -3.83 29.03
N ASN A 73 -2.50 -5.13 29.03
CA ASN A 73 -3.41 -6.15 28.50
C ASN A 73 -4.66 -6.32 29.39
N GLU A 74 -4.51 -6.27 30.72
CA GLU A 74 -5.66 -6.28 31.64
C GLU A 74 -6.60 -5.10 31.37
N ILE A 75 -6.05 -3.88 31.27
CA ILE A 75 -6.83 -2.67 30.97
C ILE A 75 -7.52 -2.82 29.61
N LYS A 76 -6.79 -3.29 28.59
CA LYS A 76 -7.32 -3.52 27.25
C LYS A 76 -8.49 -4.50 27.22
N GLU A 77 -8.44 -5.57 28.00
CA GLU A 77 -9.52 -6.56 28.08
C GLU A 77 -10.77 -6.04 28.80
N ALA A 78 -10.59 -5.10 29.74
CA ALA A 78 -11.66 -4.45 30.47
C ALA A 78 -12.20 -3.19 29.78
N TRP A 79 -11.44 -2.59 28.85
CA TRP A 79 -11.76 -1.28 28.29
C TRP A 79 -13.12 -1.21 27.61
N GLY A 80 -13.88 -0.15 27.90
CA GLY A 80 -15.26 0.02 27.44
C GLY A 80 -16.33 -0.70 28.28
N ASP A 81 -15.93 -1.39 29.35
CA ASP A 81 -16.83 -2.02 30.33
C ASP A 81 -16.51 -1.50 31.74
N ASP A 82 -17.32 -0.56 32.23
CA ASP A 82 -17.10 0.08 33.54
C ASP A 82 -17.11 -0.91 34.71
N ALA A 83 -17.87 -2.01 34.61
CA ALA A 83 -17.90 -3.02 35.66
C ALA A 83 -16.55 -3.77 35.73
N LYS A 84 -16.02 -4.16 34.58
CA LYS A 84 -14.70 -4.80 34.51
C LYS A 84 -13.57 -3.86 34.89
N LEU A 85 -13.65 -2.60 34.48
CA LEU A 85 -12.67 -1.57 34.87
C LEU A 85 -12.66 -1.37 36.39
N ALA A 86 -13.83 -1.39 37.04
CA ALA A 86 -13.93 -1.36 38.49
C ALA A 86 -13.35 -2.63 39.14
N GLU A 87 -13.61 -3.82 38.58
CA GLU A 87 -13.07 -5.10 39.09
C GLU A 87 -11.53 -5.13 39.09
N ILE A 88 -10.89 -4.57 38.07
CA ILE A 88 -9.42 -4.48 38.00
C ILE A 88 -8.83 -3.29 38.77
N ASN A 89 -9.66 -2.54 39.50
CA ASN A 89 -9.30 -1.34 40.27
C ASN A 89 -8.47 -0.33 39.46
N ILE A 90 -8.88 -0.04 38.22
CA ILE A 90 -8.14 0.88 37.36
C ILE A 90 -8.03 2.28 38.01
N THR A 91 -6.87 2.91 37.88
CA THR A 91 -6.64 4.28 38.35
C THR A 91 -6.97 5.32 37.27
N ASP A 92 -7.14 6.58 37.66
CA ASP A 92 -7.33 7.67 36.69
C ASP A 92 -6.08 7.91 35.83
N GLU A 93 -4.89 7.66 36.38
CA GLU A 93 -3.60 7.75 35.68
C GLU A 93 -3.48 6.65 34.62
N GLU A 94 -3.80 5.39 34.98
CA GLU A 94 -3.84 4.27 34.04
C GLU A 94 -4.85 4.48 32.92
N LYS A 95 -6.03 5.05 33.25
CA LYS A 95 -7.03 5.41 32.23
C LYS A 95 -6.50 6.46 31.26
N ALA A 96 -5.87 7.52 31.77
CA ALA A 96 -5.36 8.61 30.95
C ALA A 96 -4.27 8.10 29.99
N GLU A 97 -3.33 7.34 30.52
CA GLU A 97 -2.21 6.79 29.74
C GLU A 97 -2.71 5.77 28.68
N TYR A 98 -3.63 4.88 29.05
CA TYR A 98 -4.22 3.95 28.10
C TYR A 98 -5.01 4.66 26.99
N GLN A 99 -5.73 5.73 27.34
CA GLN A 99 -6.45 6.54 26.37
C GLN A 99 -5.49 7.22 25.38
N GLU A 100 -4.33 7.71 25.83
CA GLU A 100 -3.31 8.29 24.94
C GLU A 100 -2.77 7.27 23.92
N ILE A 101 -2.51 6.03 24.35
CA ILE A 101 -2.11 4.93 23.46
C ILE A 101 -3.22 4.64 22.44
N LEU A 102 -4.48 4.61 22.87
CA LEU A 102 -5.62 4.42 21.97
C LEU A 102 -5.77 5.55 20.96
N ASP A 103 -5.66 6.80 21.40
CA ASP A 103 -5.79 7.96 20.53
C ASP A 103 -4.67 7.98 19.49
N THR A 104 -3.45 7.69 19.92
CA THR A 104 -2.30 7.53 19.02
C THR A 104 -2.57 6.45 17.99
N LYS A 105 -2.95 5.24 18.43
CA LYS A 105 -3.29 4.12 17.55
C LYS A 105 -4.39 4.49 16.55
N ASN A 106 -5.45 5.15 17.00
CA ASN A 106 -6.58 5.53 16.16
C ASN A 106 -6.19 6.60 15.12
N SER A 107 -5.25 7.49 15.45
CA SER A 107 -4.74 8.52 14.55
C SER A 107 -3.78 7.99 13.46
N LEU A 108 -3.18 6.81 13.66
CA LEU A 108 -2.11 6.30 12.78
C LEU A 108 -2.53 6.23 11.31
N SER A 109 -3.76 5.81 11.01
CA SER A 109 -4.22 5.72 9.62
C SER A 109 -4.24 7.08 8.92
N ASP A 110 -4.67 8.12 9.63
CA ASP A 110 -4.71 9.49 9.09
C ASP A 110 -3.30 10.04 8.91
N VAL A 111 -2.41 9.84 9.89
CA VAL A 111 -1.01 10.26 9.81
C VAL A 111 -0.27 9.60 8.64
N ILE A 112 -0.47 8.30 8.41
CA ILE A 112 0.10 7.57 7.27
C ILE A 112 -0.46 8.09 5.95
N LYS A 113 -1.77 8.35 5.88
CA LYS A 113 -2.43 8.89 4.69
C LYS A 113 -1.94 10.30 4.37
N GLU A 114 -1.80 11.16 5.36
CA GLU A 114 -1.24 12.51 5.19
C GLU A 114 0.19 12.45 4.66
N ARG A 115 1.02 11.56 5.21
CA ARG A 115 2.38 11.32 4.70
C ARG A 115 2.37 10.89 3.24
N MET A 116 1.54 9.92 2.87
CA MET A 116 1.43 9.46 1.48
C MET A 116 0.97 10.59 0.54
N ILE A 117 -0.03 11.39 0.96
CA ILE A 117 -0.53 12.52 0.17
C ILE A 117 0.57 13.59 -0.01
N ALA A 118 1.34 13.86 1.04
CA ALA A 118 2.45 14.82 0.97
C ALA A 118 3.49 14.39 -0.07
N LEU A 119 3.92 13.12 -0.05
CA LEU A 119 4.88 12.59 -1.01
C LEU A 119 4.33 12.53 -2.45
N ILE A 120 3.03 12.31 -2.62
CA ILE A 120 2.39 12.34 -3.94
C ILE A 120 2.33 13.78 -4.50
N LYS A 121 2.13 14.78 -3.63
CA LYS A 121 2.06 16.19 -4.04
C LYS A 121 3.43 16.82 -4.30
N ASP A 122 4.48 16.17 -3.85
CA ASP A 122 5.85 16.62 -4.02
C ASP A 122 6.40 16.14 -5.37
N ASP A 123 6.63 17.06 -6.30
CA ASP A 123 7.15 16.78 -7.64
C ASP A 123 8.63 16.35 -7.64
N GLU A 124 9.38 16.64 -6.57
CA GLU A 124 10.76 16.16 -6.43
C GLU A 124 10.80 14.69 -5.99
N VAL A 125 9.75 14.22 -5.31
CA VAL A 125 9.62 12.83 -4.86
C VAL A 125 8.90 11.96 -5.89
N LEU A 126 7.69 12.35 -6.26
CA LEU A 126 6.86 11.58 -7.19
C LEU A 126 6.04 12.47 -8.13
N GLY A 127 5.30 13.42 -7.57
CA GLY A 127 4.34 14.23 -8.30
C GLY A 127 3.01 13.50 -8.59
N ALA A 128 1.92 14.26 -8.57
CA ALA A 128 0.58 13.70 -8.69
C ALA A 128 0.32 13.08 -10.08
N ALA A 129 0.96 13.63 -11.12
CA ALA A 129 0.87 13.12 -12.48
C ALA A 129 1.47 11.71 -12.58
N THR A 130 2.70 11.52 -12.06
CA THR A 130 3.39 10.23 -12.03
C THR A 130 2.61 9.19 -11.23
N TYR A 131 2.10 9.58 -10.04
CA TYR A 131 1.27 8.69 -9.23
C TYR A 131 0.06 8.16 -10.00
N ASN A 132 -0.68 9.05 -10.66
CA ASN A 132 -1.87 8.69 -11.43
C ASN A 132 -1.52 7.83 -12.65
N LYS A 133 -0.43 8.15 -13.35
CA LYS A 133 0.06 7.42 -14.53
C LYS A 133 0.44 5.98 -14.17
N VAL A 134 1.29 5.80 -13.15
CA VAL A 134 1.72 4.47 -12.70
C VAL A 134 0.54 3.67 -12.15
N ASN A 135 -0.37 4.29 -11.38
CA ASN A 135 -1.58 3.60 -10.91
C ASN A 135 -2.51 3.15 -12.03
N ALA A 136 -2.67 3.96 -13.08
CA ALA A 136 -3.47 3.58 -14.24
C ALA A 136 -2.81 2.40 -14.99
N ALA A 137 -1.48 2.47 -15.17
CA ALA A 137 -0.71 1.41 -15.82
C ALA A 137 -0.79 0.08 -15.04
N MET A 138 -0.63 0.07 -13.72
CA MET A 138 -0.78 -1.15 -12.90
C MET A 138 -2.17 -1.79 -12.98
N LYS A 139 -3.22 -0.99 -13.21
CA LYS A 139 -4.59 -1.51 -13.38
C LYS A 139 -4.83 -2.09 -14.77
N ALA A 140 -4.17 -1.51 -15.78
CA ALA A 140 -4.31 -1.92 -17.17
C ALA A 140 -3.41 -3.11 -17.52
N ASP A 141 -2.24 -3.22 -16.88
CA ASP A 141 -1.20 -4.18 -17.20
C ASP A 141 -0.69 -4.92 -15.94
N PRO A 142 -1.00 -6.21 -15.80
CA PRO A 142 -0.48 -7.04 -14.72
C PRO A 142 1.06 -7.13 -14.66
N GLU A 143 1.77 -7.00 -15.78
CA GLU A 143 3.23 -7.04 -15.80
C GLU A 143 3.82 -5.78 -15.14
N VAL A 144 3.24 -4.61 -15.40
CA VAL A 144 3.61 -3.36 -14.71
C VAL A 144 3.36 -3.49 -13.21
N LYS A 145 2.23 -4.07 -12.82
CA LYS A 145 1.96 -4.34 -11.40
C LYS A 145 3.02 -5.26 -10.78
N ALA A 146 3.34 -6.37 -11.42
CA ALA A 146 4.35 -7.30 -10.93
C ALA A 146 5.72 -6.64 -10.78
N LYS A 147 6.11 -5.77 -11.73
CA LYS A 147 7.36 -5.01 -11.66
C LYS A 147 7.39 -4.04 -10.47
N VAL A 148 6.32 -3.28 -10.27
CA VAL A 148 6.21 -2.36 -9.12
C VAL A 148 6.27 -3.12 -7.79
N ASP A 149 5.51 -4.22 -7.66
CA ASP A 149 5.49 -5.03 -6.44
C ASP A 149 6.89 -5.61 -6.14
N ALA A 150 7.60 -6.10 -7.16
CA ALA A 150 8.95 -6.63 -7.02
C ALA A 150 9.94 -5.56 -6.54
N LEU A 151 9.89 -4.35 -7.09
CA LEU A 151 10.77 -3.25 -6.69
C LEU A 151 10.48 -2.78 -5.25
N ILE A 152 9.21 -2.74 -4.84
CA ILE A 152 8.86 -2.43 -3.45
C ILE A 152 9.44 -3.50 -2.52
N ALA A 153 9.29 -4.79 -2.87
CA ALA A 153 9.82 -5.89 -2.07
C ALA A 153 11.35 -5.86 -1.97
N GLU A 154 12.04 -5.60 -3.09
CA GLU A 154 13.51 -5.45 -3.13
C GLU A 154 13.96 -4.33 -2.20
N LYS A 155 13.36 -3.14 -2.31
CA LYS A 155 13.71 -1.99 -1.47
C LYS A 155 13.44 -2.25 0.01
N THR A 156 12.30 -2.87 0.33
CA THR A 156 11.98 -3.25 1.70
C THR A 156 13.02 -4.24 2.25
N SER A 157 13.42 -5.24 1.46
CA SER A 157 14.46 -6.20 1.84
C SER A 157 15.83 -5.54 2.03
N ALA A 158 16.20 -4.58 1.18
CA ALA A 158 17.49 -3.89 1.25
C ALA A 158 17.61 -2.95 2.47
N ARG A 159 16.49 -2.56 3.10
CA ARG A 159 16.49 -1.78 4.34
C ARG A 159 16.57 -2.63 5.60
N ALA A 160 16.02 -3.85 5.57
CA ALA A 160 16.25 -4.78 6.66
C ALA A 160 17.77 -4.97 6.77
N PRO A 161 18.36 -5.01 7.98
CA PRO A 161 19.76 -5.36 8.09
C PRO A 161 19.93 -6.70 7.37
N GLU A 162 20.75 -6.73 6.32
CA GLU A 162 21.23 -7.96 5.70
C GLU A 162 21.56 -8.89 6.88
N GLU A 163 20.85 -10.01 7.00
CA GLU A 163 21.09 -10.95 8.09
C GLU A 163 22.61 -11.16 8.16
N GLU A 164 23.19 -10.90 9.34
CA GLU A 164 24.56 -11.26 9.61
C GLU A 164 24.71 -12.70 9.17
N GLY A 165 25.47 -12.91 8.09
CA GLY A 165 25.93 -14.21 7.68
C GLY A 165 26.77 -14.75 8.82
N ASP A 166 26.12 -15.44 9.75
CA ASP A 166 26.73 -16.38 10.69
C ASP A 166 27.24 -17.55 9.85
N GLY A 167 28.35 -17.29 9.18
CA GLY A 167 29.22 -18.29 8.61
C GLY A 167 29.85 -19.04 9.78
N ALA A 168 29.35 -20.26 9.98
CA ALA A 168 29.92 -21.31 10.83
C ALA A 168 31.44 -21.50 10.66
#